data_AF-A0A2Z5YSH5-F1
#
_entry.id   AF-A0A2Z5YSH5-F1
#
_cell.length_a   1.000
_cell.length_b   1.000
_cell.length_c   1.000
_cell.angle_alpha   90.00
_cell.angle_beta   90.00
_cell.angle_gamma   90.00
#
_symmetry.space_group_name_H-M   'P 1'
#
loop_
_entity.id
_entity.type
_entity.pdbx_description
1 polymer ?
#
loop_
_entity_poly.entity_id
_entity_poly.type
_entity_poly.pdbx_seq_one_letter_code
_entity_poly.pdbx_strand_id
1 'polypeptide(L)'
;MVGLDGLLADAEATHRQMLGALARGEAQAVREIVRLRTRFATLVAEILAAIRIDRRLLADPQLAEAFEDRFFLVRKKLAEHQAQWRPPAIEADAQGYRRSVNELAKVQGDFYLWARNSLAELRV
;
A
#
# COMPACT_ATOMS: atom_id res chain seq x y z
N MET A 1 -3.83 6.48 -19.38
CA MET A 1 -4.24 5.61 -18.26
C MET A 1 -2.96 5.02 -17.68
N VAL A 2 -2.68 5.21 -16.40
CA VAL A 2 -1.48 4.63 -15.77
C VAL A 2 -1.69 3.11 -15.69
N GLY A 3 -0.75 2.33 -16.22
CA GLY A 3 -0.82 0.86 -16.14
C GLY A 3 -0.57 0.36 -14.71
N LEU A 4 -0.87 -0.92 -14.45
CA LEU A 4 -0.72 -1.54 -13.13
C LEU A 4 0.65 -1.28 -12.49
N ASP A 5 1.73 -1.33 -13.28
CA ASP A 5 3.09 -1.08 -12.81
C ASP A 5 3.28 0.34 -12.24
N GLY A 6 2.68 1.35 -12.89
CA GLY A 6 2.76 2.74 -12.44
C GLY A 6 1.96 2.96 -11.16
N LEU A 7 0.79 2.34 -11.05
CA LEU A 7 -0.03 2.41 -9.84
C LEU A 7 0.65 1.75 -8.64
N LEU A 8 1.31 0.60 -8.86
CA LEU A 8 2.11 -0.07 -7.83
C LEU A 8 3.29 0.81 -7.38
N ALA A 9 4.00 1.42 -8.33
CA ALA A 9 5.10 2.33 -8.03
C ALA A 9 4.64 3.57 -7.26
N ASP A 10 3.52 4.18 -7.64
CA ASP A 10 2.94 5.33 -6.96
C ASP A 10 2.45 4.99 -5.55
N ALA A 11 1.90 3.79 -5.36
CA ALA A 11 1.48 3.30 -4.05
C ALA A 11 2.68 3.06 -3.13
N GLU A 12 3.74 2.42 -3.65
CA GLU A 12 5.01 2.22 -2.94
C GLU A 12 5.69 3.56 -2.59
N ALA A 13 5.68 4.54 -3.50
CA ALA A 13 6.22 5.88 -3.26
C ALA A 13 5.41 6.64 -2.20
N THR A 14 4.07 6.60 -2.27
CA THR A 14 3.17 7.21 -1.28
C THR A 14 3.41 6.62 0.10
N HIS A 15 3.57 5.30 0.18
CA HIS A 15 3.88 4.63 1.44
C HIS A 15 5.23 5.07 2.01
N ARG A 16 6.29 5.16 1.19
CA ARG A 16 7.60 5.68 1.63
C ARG A 16 7.52 7.13 2.14
N GLN A 17 6.69 7.96 1.52
CA GLN A 17 6.44 9.33 2.01
C GLN A 17 5.77 9.34 3.39
N MET A 18 4.86 8.39 3.67
CA MET A 18 4.24 8.26 4.99
C MET A 18 5.27 7.92 6.07
N LEU A 19 6.18 6.99 5.79
CA LEU A 19 7.28 6.64 6.69
C LEU A 19 8.21 7.84 6.94
N GLY A 20 8.55 8.57 5.88
CA GLY A 20 9.36 9.79 5.99
C GLY A 20 8.69 10.85 6.85
N ALA A 21 7.39 11.06 6.69
CA ALA A 21 6.62 12.02 7.51
C ALA A 21 6.62 11.61 9.00
N LEU A 22 6.45 10.32 9.30
CA LEU A 22 6.46 9.79 10.66
C LEU A 22 7.79 9.98 11.39
N ALA A 23 8.90 9.88 10.67
CA ALA A 23 10.24 10.07 11.21
C ALA A 23 10.51 11.51 11.65
N ARG A 24 9.87 12.50 11.02
CA ARG A 24 10.08 13.93 11.29
C ARG A 24 9.43 14.42 12.59
N GLY A 25 8.44 13.71 13.14
CA GLY A 25 7.95 13.93 14.51
C GLY A 25 7.20 15.23 14.83
N GLU A 26 6.98 16.12 13.86
CA GLU A 26 6.34 17.42 14.06
C GLU A 26 4.79 17.38 13.88
N ALA A 27 4.07 18.37 14.42
CA ALA A 27 2.62 18.51 14.21
C ALA A 27 2.22 18.61 12.72
N GLN A 28 3.14 19.10 11.86
CA GLN A 28 3.03 19.09 10.41
C GLN A 28 2.90 17.66 9.84
N ALA A 29 3.55 16.67 10.47
CA ALA A 29 3.56 15.29 10.04
C ALA A 29 2.17 14.64 10.11
N VAL A 30 1.35 14.97 11.12
CA VAL A 30 0.01 14.37 11.26
C VAL A 30 -0.90 14.73 10.09
N ARG A 31 -0.92 16.01 9.68
CA ARG A 31 -1.71 16.45 8.51
C ARG A 31 -1.22 15.82 7.21
N GLU A 32 0.10 15.73 7.05
CA GLU A 32 0.72 15.09 5.89
C GLU A 32 0.36 13.59 5.82
N ILE A 33 0.43 12.88 6.95
CA ILE A 33 0.05 11.46 7.07
C ILE A 33 -1.41 11.25 6.72
N VAL A 34 -2.33 12.09 7.21
CA VAL A 34 -3.76 11.99 6.86
C VAL A 34 -3.96 12.15 5.36
N ARG A 35 -3.33 13.15 4.73
CA ARG A 35 -3.40 13.35 3.27
C ARG A 35 -2.86 12.15 2.49
N LEU A 36 -1.71 11.62 2.93
CA LEU A 36 -1.08 10.46 2.28
C LEU A 36 -1.92 9.18 2.44
N ARG A 37 -2.60 8.98 3.59
CA ARG A 37 -3.55 7.88 3.79
C ARG A 37 -4.71 7.94 2.79
N THR A 38 -5.27 9.12 2.54
CA THR A 38 -6.33 9.29 1.53
C THR A 38 -5.81 8.96 0.14
N ARG A 39 -4.65 9.51 -0.25
CA ARG A 39 -4.03 9.19 -1.55
C ARG A 39 -3.79 7.68 -1.71
N PHE A 40 -3.29 7.03 -0.67
CA PHE A 40 -3.03 5.61 -0.69
C PHE A 40 -4.30 4.78 -0.85
N ALA A 41 -5.41 5.17 -0.20
CA ALA A 41 -6.70 4.52 -0.37
C ALA A 41 -7.23 4.63 -1.81
N THR A 42 -7.06 5.80 -2.45
CA THR A 42 -7.38 5.98 -3.88
C THR A 42 -6.54 5.06 -4.76
N LEU A 43 -5.23 5.01 -4.55
CA LEU A 43 -4.33 4.13 -5.31
C LEU A 43 -4.69 2.65 -5.15
N VAL A 44 -5.10 2.22 -3.94
CA VAL A 44 -5.57 0.85 -3.71
C VAL A 44 -6.82 0.52 -4.56
N ALA A 45 -7.77 1.45 -4.66
CA ALA A 45 -8.96 1.27 -5.50
C ALA A 45 -8.61 1.25 -6.99
N GLU A 46 -7.68 2.10 -7.42
CA GLU A 46 -7.19 2.11 -8.81
C GLU A 46 -6.44 0.82 -9.17
N ILE A 47 -5.62 0.29 -8.25
CA ILE A 47 -4.94 -1.00 -8.42
C ILE A 47 -5.97 -2.12 -8.56
N LEU A 48 -7.04 -2.15 -7.75
CA LEU A 48 -8.12 -3.14 -7.90
C LEU A 48 -8.74 -3.12 -9.30
N ALA A 49 -8.99 -1.93 -9.84
CA ALA A 49 -9.53 -1.80 -11.18
C ALA A 49 -8.51 -2.25 -12.24
N ALA A 50 -7.23 -1.88 -12.08
CA ALA A 50 -6.17 -2.20 -13.02
C ALA A 50 -5.85 -3.70 -13.08
N ILE A 51 -5.91 -4.43 -11.96
CA ILE A 51 -5.73 -5.89 -11.91
C ILE A 51 -6.65 -6.60 -12.91
N ARG A 52 -7.94 -6.21 -12.94
CA ARG A 52 -8.97 -6.87 -13.75
C ARG A 52 -8.81 -6.70 -15.26
N ILE A 53 -7.97 -5.74 -15.68
CA ILE A 53 -7.75 -5.40 -17.09
C ILE A 53 -6.28 -5.57 -17.51
N ASP A 54 -5.40 -5.97 -16.59
CA ASP A 54 -3.98 -6.19 -16.90
C ASP A 54 -3.82 -7.45 -17.75
N ARG A 55 -3.31 -7.29 -18.97
CA ARG A 55 -3.19 -8.38 -19.94
C ARG A 55 -2.30 -9.53 -19.46
N ARG A 56 -1.29 -9.24 -18.63
CA ARG A 56 -0.39 -10.28 -18.10
C ARG A 56 -1.13 -11.16 -17.10
N LEU A 57 -1.91 -10.55 -16.20
CA LEU A 57 -2.74 -11.28 -15.26
C LEU A 57 -3.90 -12.02 -15.94
N LEU A 58 -4.48 -11.45 -17.01
CA LEU A 58 -5.49 -12.17 -17.81
C LEU A 58 -4.91 -13.38 -18.55
N ALA A 59 -3.62 -13.35 -18.91
CA ALA A 59 -2.94 -14.44 -19.60
C ALA A 59 -2.46 -15.55 -18.65
N ASP A 60 -2.29 -15.25 -17.36
CA ASP A 60 -1.87 -16.20 -16.33
C ASP A 60 -2.82 -16.17 -15.12
N PRO A 61 -3.87 -17.03 -15.12
CA PRO A 61 -4.84 -17.09 -14.04
C PRO A 61 -4.26 -17.46 -12.67
N GLN A 62 -3.18 -18.25 -12.63
CA GLN A 62 -2.54 -18.64 -11.37
C GLN A 62 -1.83 -17.44 -10.75
N LEU A 63 -1.14 -16.64 -11.58
CA LEU A 63 -0.55 -15.40 -11.11
C LEU A 63 -1.62 -14.40 -10.69
N ALA A 64 -2.74 -14.29 -11.42
CA ALA A 64 -3.85 -13.42 -11.04
C ALA A 64 -4.42 -13.76 -9.67
N GLU A 65 -4.68 -15.05 -9.39
CA GLU A 65 -5.14 -15.52 -8.08
C GLU A 65 -4.14 -15.19 -6.97
N ALA A 66 -2.86 -15.51 -7.19
CA ALA A 66 -1.80 -15.19 -6.23
C ALA A 66 -1.67 -13.67 -5.99
N PHE A 67 -1.89 -12.86 -7.02
CA PHE A 67 -1.87 -11.40 -6.92
C PHE A 67 -3.03 -10.90 -6.08
N GLU A 68 -4.26 -11.37 -6.36
CA GLU A 68 -5.46 -11.00 -5.62
C GLU A 68 -5.36 -11.37 -4.14
N ASP A 69 -4.86 -12.57 -3.82
CA ASP A 69 -4.69 -13.05 -2.45
C ASP A 69 -3.69 -12.19 -1.67
N ARG A 70 -2.51 -11.95 -2.24
CA ARG A 70 -1.48 -11.13 -1.61
C ARG A 70 -1.94 -9.68 -1.47
N PHE A 71 -2.63 -9.14 -2.48
CA PHE A 71 -3.15 -7.79 -2.42
C PHE A 71 -4.32 -7.67 -1.44
N PHE A 72 -5.15 -8.72 -1.30
CA PHE A 72 -6.17 -8.79 -0.26
C PHE A 72 -5.55 -8.74 1.14
N LEU A 73 -4.45 -9.45 1.39
CA LEU A 73 -3.73 -9.38 2.66
C LEU A 73 -3.27 -7.94 2.97
N VAL A 74 -2.71 -7.23 1.98
CA VAL A 74 -2.34 -5.81 2.12
C VAL A 74 -3.54 -4.96 2.48
N ARG A 75 -4.66 -5.11 1.76
CA ARG A 75 -5.90 -4.34 2.02
C ARG A 75 -6.46 -4.63 3.40
N LYS A 76 -6.48 -5.90 3.83
CA LYS A 76 -6.93 -6.30 5.16
C LYS A 76 -6.07 -5.66 6.24
N LYS A 77 -4.74 -5.73 6.12
CA LYS A 77 -3.81 -5.09 7.08
C LYS A 77 -3.95 -3.58 7.11
N LEU A 78 -4.17 -2.94 5.96
CA LEU A 78 -4.46 -1.52 5.90
C LEU A 78 -5.77 -1.18 6.63
N ALA A 79 -6.85 -1.93 6.39
CA ALA A 79 -8.13 -1.71 7.04
C ALA A 79 -8.05 -1.91 8.56
N GLU A 80 -7.38 -2.97 9.02
CA GLU A 80 -7.09 -3.23 10.45
C GLU A 80 -6.32 -2.04 11.06
N HIS A 81 -5.25 -1.59 10.41
CA HIS A 81 -4.46 -0.45 10.83
C HIS A 81 -5.31 0.84 10.91
N GLN A 82 -6.12 1.12 9.89
CA GLN A 82 -6.96 2.32 9.85
C GLN A 82 -8.07 2.30 10.92
N ALA A 83 -8.63 1.13 11.21
CA ALA A 83 -9.65 0.97 12.25
C ALA A 83 -9.08 1.20 13.66
N GLN A 84 -7.87 0.68 13.92
CA GLN A 84 -7.16 0.85 15.19
C GLN A 84 -6.68 2.29 15.40
N TRP A 85 -6.11 2.91 14.36
CA TRP A 85 -5.40 4.20 14.48
C TRP A 85 -6.23 5.37 13.95
N ARG A 86 -7.24 5.74 14.74
CA ARG A 86 -8.00 7.01 14.63
C ARG A 86 -7.22 8.16 15.29
N PRO A 87 -7.49 9.44 14.96
CA PRO A 87 -6.70 10.57 15.49
C PRO A 87 -6.52 10.56 17.02
N PRO A 88 -7.56 10.32 17.85
CA PRO A 88 -7.38 10.28 19.31
C PRO A 88 -6.46 9.14 19.79
N ALA A 89 -6.50 7.98 19.11
CA ALA A 89 -5.65 6.84 19.45
C ALA A 89 -4.17 7.09 19.07
N ILE A 90 -3.94 7.81 17.97
CA ILE A 90 -2.60 8.23 17.54
C ILE A 90 -2.01 9.24 18.53
N GLU A 91 -2.82 10.20 19.00
CA GLU A 91 -2.40 11.19 19.99
C GLU A 91 -2.08 10.54 21.34
N ALA A 92 -2.88 9.54 21.76
CA ALA A 92 -2.66 8.81 23.01
C ALA A 92 -1.43 7.88 22.98
N ASP A 93 -1.09 7.30 21.83
CA ASP A 93 0.07 6.40 21.68
C ASP A 93 0.79 6.59 20.33
N ALA A 94 1.50 7.70 20.20
CA ALA A 94 2.26 8.01 19.00
C ALA A 94 3.38 6.99 18.71
N GLN A 95 3.97 6.38 19.74
CA GLN A 95 5.01 5.36 19.56
C GLN A 95 4.44 4.03 19.06
N GLY A 96 3.31 3.58 19.61
CA GLY A 96 2.58 2.42 19.11
C GLY A 96 2.10 2.61 17.69
N TYR A 97 1.64 3.82 17.35
CA TYR A 97 1.29 4.16 15.98
C TYR A 97 2.48 3.97 15.03
N ARG A 98 3.66 4.51 15.39
CA ARG A 98 4.89 4.35 14.59
C ARG A 98 5.28 2.87 14.42
N ARG A 99 5.19 2.04 15.47
CA ARG A 99 5.45 0.60 15.38
C ARG A 99 4.50 -0.09 14.41
N SER A 100 3.20 0.19 14.54
CA SER A 100 2.16 -0.36 13.66
C SER A 100 2.35 0.03 12.19
N VAL A 101 2.78 1.27 11.92
CA VAL A 101 3.09 1.68 10.54
C VAL A 101 4.30 0.91 10.00
N ASN A 102 5.34 0.68 10.80
CA ASN A 102 6.49 -0.12 10.38
C ASN A 102 6.13 -1.59 10.09
N GLU A 103 5.19 -2.17 10.85
CA GLU A 103 4.69 -3.51 10.56
C GLU A 103 3.89 -3.56 9.26
N LEU A 104 3.01 -2.59 9.05
CA LEU A 104 2.28 -2.44 7.79
C LEU A 104 3.24 -2.26 6.60
N ALA A 105 4.34 -1.52 6.81
CA ALA A 105 5.35 -1.29 5.79
C ALA A 105 6.04 -2.56 5.31
N LYS A 106 6.31 -3.51 6.22
CA LYS A 106 6.91 -4.80 5.85
C LYS A 106 5.97 -5.58 4.92
N VAL A 107 4.70 -5.72 5.30
CA VAL A 107 3.69 -6.43 4.50
C VAL A 107 3.53 -5.80 3.12
N GLN A 108 3.51 -4.46 3.06
CA GLN A 108 3.40 -3.73 1.80
C GLN A 108 4.65 -3.87 0.94
N GLY A 109 5.85 -3.75 1.53
CA GLY A 109 7.12 -3.91 0.85
C GLY A 109 7.28 -5.31 0.24
N ASP A 110 6.94 -6.35 1.00
CA ASP A 110 6.97 -7.74 0.53
C ASP A 110 6.05 -7.95 -0.68
N PHE A 111 4.84 -7.36 -0.63
CA PHE A 111 3.91 -7.40 -1.76
C PHE A 111 4.46 -6.67 -2.99
N TYR A 112 4.94 -5.43 -2.85
CA TYR A 112 5.43 -4.65 -4.00
C TYR A 112 6.66 -5.28 -4.64
N LEU A 113 7.57 -5.82 -3.83
CA LEU A 113 8.74 -6.53 -4.34
C LEU A 113 8.33 -7.77 -5.14
N TRP A 114 7.45 -8.59 -4.57
CA TRP A 114 6.94 -9.77 -5.26
C TRP A 114 6.20 -9.40 -6.54
N ALA A 115 5.26 -8.45 -6.48
CA ALA A 115 4.44 -8.05 -7.62
C ALA A 115 5.31 -7.56 -8.78
N ARG A 116 6.33 -6.74 -8.50
CA ARG A 116 7.26 -6.24 -9.50
C ARG A 116 8.06 -7.37 -10.14
N ASN A 117 8.55 -8.33 -9.36
CA ASN A 117 9.34 -9.45 -9.90
C ASN A 117 8.47 -10.37 -10.76
N SER A 118 7.31 -10.80 -10.25
CA SER A 118 6.39 -11.69 -10.99
C SER A 118 5.89 -11.06 -12.29
N LEU A 119 5.56 -9.77 -12.27
CA LEU A 119 5.11 -9.06 -13.47
C LEU A 119 6.24 -8.77 -14.48
N ALA A 120 7.50 -8.74 -14.04
CA ALA A 120 8.65 -8.57 -14.91
C ALA A 120 9.00 -9.86 -15.66
N GLU A 121 8.81 -11.02 -15.04
CA GLU A 121 9.00 -12.34 -15.66
C GLU A 121 8.04 -12.58 -16.85
N LEU A 122 6.89 -11.91 -16.86
CA LEU A 122 5.89 -11.99 -17.95
C LEU A 122 6.07 -10.94 -19.06
N ARG A 123 7.14 -10.14 -19.05
CA ARG A 123 7.42 -9.14 -20.11
C ARG A 123 8.11 -9.73 -21.36
N VAL A 124 7.94 -11.02 -21.61
CA VAL A 124 8.49 -11.73 -22.78
C VAL A 124 7.69 -11.42 -24.04
#